data_AF-A0AAV1XV57-F1
#
_entry.id   AF-A0AAV1XV57-F1
#
_cell.length_a   1.000
_cell.length_b   1.000
_cell.length_c   1.000
_cell.angle_alpha   90.00
_cell.angle_beta   90.00
_cell.angle_gamma   90.00
#
_symmetry.space_group_name_H-M   'P 1'
#
loop_
_entity.id
_entity.type
_entity.pdbx_description
1 polymer ?
#
loop_
_entity_poly.entity_id
_entity_poly.type
_entity_poly.pdbx_seq_one_letter_code
_entity_poly.pdbx_strand_id
1 'polypeptide(L)'
;MDGNKDDALKCFKIGKQALESGDRTRAIKFLTKARRLDPTLSLDDLLSTVENDHSTFQTASPTPNSRSGASSPKHSDQPSIRCRASTIESNSSSSSVSYTEKEVAVVREIRRKKNYYEILGLEKSCTVDDVRKAYRKLSLKVHPDKNKAPGAEEAFKAVSKAFQCLSDEESRKKYGLSGEDESVFEGRATRTRGHHHHPHSFYEGDVDAEEIFRNFFFGGMAPATTNFGGFSFGHGVGARQGGGEHGSGGFNVRALIQLLPVLLVLLLNFLPSSQPVYSLSRSYPYEHLFITPQGVNYYVKSSKFDEDYPINSPERTSIEVRVEREYFSILRQNCRLEMQRRQWGYIHETPYCDMLRKFNSVN
;
A
#
# COMPACT_ATOMS: atom_id res chain seq x y z
N MET A 1 11.54 28.14 0.41
CA MET A 1 10.16 27.59 0.57
C MET A 1 9.42 27.88 -0.73
N ASP A 2 9.83 27.21 -1.81
CA ASP A 2 9.47 27.66 -3.18
C ASP A 2 8.60 26.63 -3.93
N GLY A 3 8.42 25.43 -3.37
CA GLY A 3 7.67 24.34 -4.01
C GLY A 3 6.20 24.68 -4.28
N ASN A 4 5.56 25.47 -3.42
CA ASN A 4 4.16 25.88 -3.64
C ASN A 4 4.01 26.86 -4.81
N LYS A 5 5.05 27.65 -5.10
CA LYS A 5 5.05 28.64 -6.20
C LYS A 5 5.19 27.95 -7.56
N ASP A 6 6.07 26.96 -7.65
CA ASP A 6 6.25 26.18 -8.87
C ASP A 6 5.00 25.37 -9.25
N ASP A 7 4.31 24.83 -8.25
CA ASP A 7 3.05 24.10 -8.47
C ASP A 7 1.88 25.02 -8.80
N ALA A 8 1.86 26.25 -8.28
CA ALA A 8 0.91 27.28 -8.71
C ALA A 8 1.11 27.65 -10.19
N LEU A 9 2.36 27.82 -10.63
CA LEU A 9 2.69 28.13 -12.04
C LEU A 9 2.32 26.99 -13.00
N LYS A 10 2.50 25.72 -12.59
CA LYS A 10 2.05 24.57 -13.38
C LYS A 10 0.52 24.54 -13.52
N CYS A 11 -0.21 24.76 -12.42
CA CYS A 11 -1.67 24.82 -12.45
C CYS A 11 -2.17 25.97 -13.33
N PHE A 12 -1.49 27.12 -13.29
CA PHE A 12 -1.79 28.26 -14.15
C PHE A 12 -1.61 27.94 -15.65
N LYS A 13 -0.48 27.32 -16.03
CA LYS A 13 -0.22 26.92 -17.43
C LYS A 13 -1.28 25.95 -17.96
N ILE A 14 -1.67 24.96 -17.15
CA ILE A 14 -2.71 24.00 -17.51
C ILE A 14 -4.08 24.70 -17.65
N GLY A 15 -4.39 25.64 -16.75
CA GLY A 15 -5.60 26.46 -16.82
C GLY A 15 -5.68 27.28 -18.11
N LYS A 16 -4.56 27.90 -18.52
CA LYS A 16 -4.47 28.67 -19.78
C LYS A 16 -4.63 27.77 -21.01
N GLN A 17 -3.98 26.61 -21.04
CA GLN A 17 -4.13 25.64 -22.13
C GLN A 17 -5.56 25.10 -22.23
N ALA A 18 -6.23 24.91 -21.08
CA ALA A 18 -7.64 24.53 -21.04
C ALA A 18 -8.56 25.64 -21.59
N LEU A 19 -8.19 26.91 -21.42
CA LEU A 19 -8.91 28.04 -22.00
C LEU A 19 -8.73 28.11 -23.52
N GLU A 20 -7.50 27.90 -24.01
CA GLU A 20 -7.16 27.83 -25.45
C GLU A 20 -7.85 26.65 -26.16
N SER A 21 -8.04 25.53 -25.46
CA SER A 21 -8.77 24.36 -25.98
C SER A 21 -10.29 24.44 -25.82
N GLY A 22 -10.84 25.52 -25.24
CA GLY A 22 -12.27 25.73 -25.06
C GLY A 22 -12.89 24.95 -23.89
N ASP A 23 -12.10 24.20 -23.13
CA ASP A 23 -12.56 23.41 -21.98
C ASP A 23 -12.63 24.23 -20.70
N ARG A 24 -13.63 25.12 -20.64
CA ARG A 24 -13.83 26.10 -19.58
C ARG A 24 -13.99 25.49 -18.19
N THR A 25 -14.64 24.32 -18.07
CA THR A 25 -14.79 23.63 -16.77
C THR A 25 -13.46 23.14 -16.20
N ARG A 26 -12.51 22.75 -17.06
CA ARG A 26 -11.14 22.39 -16.68
C ARG A 26 -10.36 23.65 -16.32
N ALA A 27 -10.49 24.71 -17.11
CA ALA A 27 -9.85 26.00 -16.85
C ALA A 27 -10.20 26.55 -15.46
N ILE A 28 -11.49 26.61 -15.09
CA ILE A 28 -11.95 27.10 -13.77
C ILE A 28 -11.30 26.30 -12.63
N LYS A 29 -11.28 24.97 -12.72
CA LYS A 29 -10.71 24.10 -11.67
C LYS A 29 -9.22 24.37 -11.46
N PHE A 30 -8.45 24.49 -12.54
CA PHE A 30 -7.00 24.71 -12.45
C PHE A 30 -6.65 26.14 -12.06
N LEU A 31 -7.38 27.15 -12.53
CA LEU A 31 -7.19 28.55 -12.14
C LEU A 31 -7.57 28.79 -10.68
N THR A 32 -8.66 28.20 -10.19
CA THR A 32 -9.05 28.24 -8.77
C THR A 32 -8.00 27.58 -7.88
N LYS A 33 -7.41 26.48 -8.35
CA LYS A 33 -6.32 25.79 -7.64
C LYS A 33 -5.05 26.63 -7.62
N ALA A 34 -4.69 27.29 -8.72
CA ALA A 34 -3.54 28.20 -8.78
C ALA A 34 -3.69 29.36 -7.79
N ARG A 35 -4.88 29.98 -7.72
CA ARG A 35 -5.22 31.06 -6.76
C ARG A 35 -5.03 30.64 -5.29
N ARG A 36 -5.38 29.39 -4.96
CA ARG A 36 -5.20 28.85 -3.61
C ARG A 36 -3.74 28.58 -3.25
N LEU A 37 -2.90 28.28 -4.24
CA LEU A 37 -1.49 27.96 -4.03
C LEU A 37 -0.63 29.23 -3.95
N ASP A 38 -0.94 30.24 -4.75
CA ASP A 38 -0.25 31.52 -4.72
C ASP A 38 -1.25 32.67 -5.00
N PRO A 39 -1.67 33.41 -3.96
CA PRO A 39 -2.62 34.51 -4.08
C PRO A 39 -1.99 35.79 -4.68
N THR A 40 -0.69 35.80 -4.98
CA THR A 40 -0.01 36.96 -5.60
C THR A 40 -0.12 36.99 -7.12
N LEU A 41 -0.55 35.88 -7.74
CA LEU A 41 -0.82 35.81 -9.18
C LEU A 41 -2.12 36.55 -9.53
N SER A 42 -2.03 37.49 -10.48
CA SER A 42 -3.21 38.14 -11.07
C SER A 42 -3.99 37.15 -11.93
N LEU A 43 -5.04 36.56 -11.35
CA LEU A 43 -5.91 35.55 -11.99
C LEU A 43 -7.37 36.03 -12.13
N ASP A 44 -7.70 37.19 -11.57
CA ASP A 44 -9.07 37.71 -11.47
C ASP A 44 -9.64 38.09 -12.85
N ASP A 45 -8.81 38.58 -13.77
CA ASP A 45 -9.21 38.90 -15.16
C ASP A 45 -9.64 37.63 -15.94
N LEU A 46 -8.95 36.50 -15.72
CA LEU A 46 -9.24 35.25 -16.43
C LEU A 46 -10.45 34.51 -15.84
N LEU A 47 -10.64 34.58 -14.51
CA LEU A 47 -11.81 33.99 -13.86
C LEU A 47 -13.08 34.75 -14.21
N SER A 48 -13.04 36.09 -14.20
CA SER A 48 -14.17 36.92 -14.61
C SER A 48 -14.56 36.72 -16.07
N THR A 49 -13.58 36.57 -16.98
CA THR A 49 -13.84 36.24 -18.40
C THR A 49 -14.62 34.93 -18.55
N VAL A 50 -14.35 33.93 -17.70
CA VAL A 50 -15.01 32.63 -17.76
C VAL A 50 -16.36 32.62 -17.06
N GLU A 51 -16.54 33.41 -16.00
CA GLU A 51 -17.80 33.55 -15.27
C GLU A 51 -18.85 34.38 -16.03
N ASN A 52 -18.43 35.43 -16.75
CA ASN A 52 -19.33 36.32 -17.48
C ASN A 52 -20.09 35.60 -18.61
N ASP A 53 -19.46 34.62 -19.27
CA ASP A 53 -20.10 33.84 -20.35
C ASP A 53 -21.10 32.78 -19.84
N HIS A 54 -21.12 32.48 -18.54
CA HIS A 54 -21.99 31.45 -17.95
C HIS A 54 -23.43 31.93 -17.71
N SER A 55 -23.71 33.20 -17.96
CA SER A 55 -25.02 33.84 -17.71
C SER A 55 -26.04 33.65 -18.84
N THR A 56 -25.71 32.97 -19.95
CA THR A 56 -26.58 32.94 -21.16
C THR A 56 -27.19 31.57 -21.51
N PHE A 57 -27.07 30.51 -20.70
CA PHE A 57 -27.75 29.23 -21.00
C PHE A 57 -28.29 28.53 -19.75
N GLN A 58 -29.53 28.87 -19.39
CA GLN A 58 -30.43 27.98 -18.66
C GLN A 58 -31.80 28.00 -19.35
N THR A 59 -32.12 26.93 -20.09
CA THR A 59 -33.49 26.62 -20.51
C THR A 59 -33.77 25.14 -20.43
N ALA A 60 -34.89 24.84 -19.78
CA ALA A 60 -35.82 23.73 -20.01
C ALA A 60 -35.48 22.33 -19.43
N SER A 61 -35.99 22.09 -18.22
CA SER A 61 -36.38 20.76 -17.72
C SER A 61 -37.79 20.40 -18.24
N PRO A 62 -38.06 19.18 -18.73
CA PRO A 62 -39.42 18.72 -18.95
C PRO A 62 -39.94 17.86 -17.78
N THR A 63 -41.16 18.17 -17.34
CA THR A 63 -42.05 17.34 -16.50
C THR A 63 -42.50 16.06 -17.23
N PRO A 64 -43.06 15.07 -16.52
CA PRO A 64 -44.49 14.82 -16.76
C PRO A 64 -45.34 14.43 -15.54
N ASN A 65 -46.51 15.08 -15.50
CA ASN A 65 -47.87 14.63 -15.20
C ASN A 65 -48.20 13.55 -14.15
N SER A 66 -49.09 13.99 -13.26
CA SER A 66 -50.09 13.24 -12.51
C SER A 66 -51.27 12.77 -13.38
N ARG A 67 -51.92 11.67 -12.99
CA ARG A 67 -53.40 11.51 -12.93
C ARG A 67 -53.84 10.17 -12.28
N SER A 68 -54.85 10.30 -11.40
CA SER A 68 -55.90 9.35 -10.94
C SER A 68 -55.50 7.98 -10.34
N GLY A 69 -56.05 7.48 -9.22
CA GLY A 69 -57.20 7.84 -8.39
C GLY A 69 -58.02 6.59 -8.02
N ALA A 70 -58.11 6.23 -6.72
CA ALA A 70 -59.14 5.37 -6.07
C ALA A 70 -58.81 5.23 -4.55
N SER A 71 -59.41 6.02 -3.64
CA SER A 71 -60.55 5.69 -2.74
C SER A 71 -60.35 4.47 -1.80
N SER A 72 -59.89 4.63 -0.55
CA SER A 72 -60.66 4.82 0.74
C SER A 72 -60.98 3.50 1.49
N PRO A 73 -61.31 3.46 2.82
CA PRO A 73 -61.11 4.42 3.94
C PRO A 73 -60.65 3.83 5.32
N LYS A 74 -60.18 4.74 6.20
CA LYS A 74 -60.37 4.92 7.66
C LYS A 74 -60.34 3.72 8.67
N HIS A 75 -59.51 3.85 9.71
CA HIS A 75 -59.96 3.72 11.11
C HIS A 75 -59.10 4.57 12.08
N SER A 76 -59.74 4.94 13.19
CA SER A 76 -59.54 6.07 14.10
C SER A 76 -58.67 5.81 15.35
N ASP A 77 -58.16 6.92 15.92
CA ASP A 77 -58.01 7.30 17.34
C ASP A 77 -57.24 6.41 18.37
N GLN A 78 -56.10 6.96 18.84
CA GLN A 78 -55.54 7.14 20.22
C GLN A 78 -55.89 6.17 21.39
N PRO A 79 -55.14 6.13 22.54
CA PRO A 79 -54.15 7.09 23.06
C PRO A 79 -52.85 6.51 23.70
N SER A 80 -52.03 7.46 24.12
CA SER A 80 -50.83 7.45 24.98
C SER A 80 -50.75 6.43 26.14
N ILE A 81 -49.55 5.84 26.30
CA ILE A 81 -48.98 5.51 27.61
C ILE A 81 -47.55 6.07 27.68
N ARG A 82 -47.34 7.00 28.61
CA ARG A 82 -46.03 7.43 29.11
C ARG A 82 -45.44 6.31 29.96
N CYS A 83 -44.17 5.98 29.76
CA CYS A 83 -43.31 5.52 30.85
C CYS A 83 -41.95 6.25 30.79
N ARG A 84 -41.54 6.66 31.97
CA ARG A 84 -40.45 7.56 32.35
C ARG A 84 -39.34 6.72 33.01
N ALA A 85 -38.11 7.26 32.96
CA ALA A 85 -36.91 6.83 33.67
C ALA A 85 -36.20 5.60 33.06
N SER A 86 -34.87 5.53 33.01
CA SER A 86 -33.87 6.17 33.86
C SER A 86 -32.57 6.43 33.09
N THR A 87 -32.08 7.66 33.24
CA THR A 87 -30.68 8.06 33.15
C THR A 87 -29.76 7.08 33.87
N ILE A 88 -28.81 6.50 33.14
CA ILE A 88 -27.51 6.12 33.69
C ILE A 88 -26.49 6.90 32.88
N GLU A 89 -26.08 8.02 33.46
CA GLU A 89 -24.89 8.76 33.08
C GLU A 89 -23.69 7.96 33.56
N SER A 90 -22.88 7.46 32.62
CA SER A 90 -21.48 7.16 32.86
C SER A 90 -20.67 8.01 31.90
N ASN A 91 -20.15 9.08 32.49
CA ASN A 91 -19.29 10.08 31.92
C ASN A 91 -18.01 9.42 31.37
N SER A 92 -17.87 9.35 30.05
CA SER A 92 -16.57 9.23 29.40
C SER A 92 -16.43 10.34 28.38
N SER A 93 -15.59 11.30 28.75
CA SER A 93 -15.09 12.35 27.88
C SER A 93 -14.40 11.73 26.67
N SER A 94 -14.98 11.82 25.48
CA SER A 94 -14.18 11.85 24.25
C SER A 94 -14.88 12.70 23.19
N SER A 95 -14.23 13.84 22.92
CA SER A 95 -14.13 14.51 21.62
C SER A 95 -15.22 14.16 20.60
N SER A 96 -16.09 15.11 20.29
CA SER A 96 -17.00 15.05 19.15
C SER A 96 -16.21 14.89 17.85
N VAL A 97 -15.91 13.64 17.49
CA VAL A 97 -15.23 13.33 16.24
C VAL A 97 -16.25 13.49 15.12
N SER A 98 -16.04 14.49 14.28
CA SER A 98 -16.78 14.70 13.04
C SER A 98 -16.56 13.50 12.10
N TYR A 99 -17.46 12.53 12.13
CA TYR A 99 -17.61 11.54 11.07
C TYR A 99 -18.64 12.02 10.06
N THR A 100 -18.42 11.73 8.78
CA THR A 100 -19.42 12.00 7.75
C THR A 100 -20.49 10.91 7.76
N GLU A 101 -21.75 11.26 7.51
CA GLU A 101 -22.85 10.29 7.44
C GLU A 101 -22.60 9.19 6.39
N LYS A 102 -21.85 9.53 5.34
CA LYS A 102 -21.38 8.61 4.30
C LYS A 102 -20.40 7.57 4.84
N GLU A 103 -19.49 7.94 5.74
CA GLU A 103 -18.53 7.03 6.37
C GLU A 103 -19.22 6.02 7.29
N VAL A 104 -20.22 6.46 8.06
CA VAL A 104 -21.04 5.58 8.91
C VAL A 104 -21.86 4.60 8.07
N ALA A 105 -22.42 5.05 6.95
CA ALA A 105 -23.18 4.20 6.05
C ALA A 105 -22.33 3.06 5.46
N VAL A 106 -21.10 3.37 5.03
CA VAL A 106 -20.15 2.37 4.48
C VAL A 106 -19.75 1.35 5.54
N VAL A 107 -19.42 1.79 6.76
CA VAL A 107 -19.07 0.90 7.87
C VAL A 107 -20.25 -0.03 8.21
N ARG A 108 -21.47 0.51 8.27
CA ARG A 108 -22.69 -0.28 8.53
C ARG A 108 -22.97 -1.29 7.42
N GLU A 109 -22.75 -0.93 6.16
CA GLU A 109 -22.96 -1.82 5.04
C GLU A 109 -21.98 -3.00 5.04
N ILE A 110 -20.69 -2.73 5.29
CA ILE A 110 -19.66 -3.76 5.39
C ILE A 110 -19.95 -4.74 6.52
N ARG A 111 -20.37 -4.24 7.69
CA ARG A 111 -20.74 -5.09 8.83
C ARG A 111 -21.98 -5.95 8.58
N ARG A 112 -22.89 -5.52 7.71
CA ARG A 112 -24.11 -6.27 7.37
C ARG A 112 -23.84 -7.39 6.36
N LYS A 113 -22.84 -7.23 5.49
CA LYS A 113 -22.49 -8.19 4.46
C LYS A 113 -21.62 -9.30 5.07
N LYS A 114 -22.03 -10.55 4.85
CA LYS A 114 -21.31 -11.74 5.34
C LYS A 114 -20.42 -12.37 4.28
N ASN A 115 -20.75 -12.15 3.00
CA ASN A 115 -20.00 -12.69 1.86
C ASN A 115 -18.72 -11.88 1.61
N TYR A 116 -17.57 -12.54 1.49
CA TYR A 116 -16.29 -11.87 1.26
C TYR A 116 -16.26 -11.10 -0.08
N TYR A 117 -16.93 -11.63 -1.11
CA TYR A 117 -17.09 -10.95 -2.40
C TYR A 117 -17.94 -9.68 -2.25
N GLU A 118 -19.02 -9.72 -1.48
CA GLU A 118 -19.90 -8.56 -1.27
C GLU A 118 -19.26 -7.50 -0.37
N ILE A 119 -18.49 -7.92 0.65
CA ILE A 119 -17.69 -7.04 1.52
C ILE A 119 -16.71 -6.23 0.68
N LEU A 120 -16.04 -6.88 -0.30
CA LEU A 120 -15.14 -6.19 -1.24
C LEU A 120 -15.88 -5.49 -2.39
N GLY A 121 -17.18 -5.74 -2.57
CA GLY A 121 -17.97 -5.19 -3.67
C GLY A 121 -17.59 -5.75 -5.04
N LEU A 122 -17.21 -7.03 -5.09
CA LEU A 122 -16.76 -7.74 -6.29
C LEU A 122 -17.71 -8.89 -6.64
N GLU A 123 -17.72 -9.26 -7.91
CA GLU A 123 -18.42 -10.44 -8.40
C GLU A 123 -17.58 -11.71 -8.21
N LYS A 124 -18.21 -12.89 -8.13
CA LYS A 124 -17.51 -14.18 -7.99
C LYS A 124 -16.53 -14.47 -9.13
N SER A 125 -16.72 -13.84 -10.30
CA SER A 125 -15.87 -13.91 -11.50
C SER A 125 -14.62 -13.00 -11.45
N CYS A 126 -14.39 -12.26 -10.36
CA CYS A 126 -13.31 -11.27 -10.28
C CYS A 126 -11.89 -11.86 -10.35
N THR A 127 -10.94 -11.10 -10.89
CA THR A 127 -9.51 -11.46 -10.90
C THR A 127 -8.84 -11.09 -9.58
N VAL A 128 -7.67 -11.69 -9.28
CA VAL A 128 -6.87 -11.38 -8.07
C VAL A 128 -6.47 -9.89 -8.03
N ASP A 129 -6.24 -9.29 -9.20
CA ASP A 129 -5.88 -7.87 -9.28
C ASP A 129 -7.07 -6.95 -8.96
N ASP A 130 -8.29 -7.38 -9.25
CA ASP A 130 -9.50 -6.65 -8.87
C ASP A 130 -9.74 -6.73 -7.36
N VAL A 131 -9.47 -7.89 -6.74
CA VAL A 131 -9.46 -8.09 -5.29
C VAL A 131 -8.48 -7.12 -4.61
N ARG A 132 -7.25 -7.00 -5.12
CA ARG A 132 -6.25 -6.05 -4.60
C ARG A 132 -6.67 -4.58 -4.77
N LYS A 133 -7.27 -4.22 -5.91
CA LYS A 133 -7.75 -2.86 -6.16
C LYS A 133 -8.93 -2.50 -5.25
N ALA A 134 -9.87 -3.42 -5.04
CA ALA A 134 -11.02 -3.22 -4.17
C ALA A 134 -10.60 -3.08 -2.71
N TYR A 135 -9.70 -3.95 -2.24
CA TYR A 135 -9.12 -3.87 -0.89
C TYR A 135 -8.47 -2.51 -0.65
N ARG A 136 -7.60 -2.05 -1.57
CA ARG A 136 -6.94 -0.73 -1.43
C ARG A 136 -7.94 0.43 -1.31
N LYS A 137 -9.04 0.39 -2.08
CA LYS A 137 -10.07 1.43 -2.05
C LYS A 137 -10.91 1.38 -0.77
N LEU A 138 -11.25 0.20 -0.27
CA LEU A 138 -12.07 0.02 0.92
C LEU A 138 -11.27 0.27 2.19
N SER A 139 -10.06 -0.27 2.30
CA SER A 139 -9.17 -0.07 3.45
C SER A 139 -8.93 1.41 3.73
N LEU A 140 -8.74 2.24 2.69
CA LEU A 140 -8.59 3.69 2.87
C LEU A 140 -9.85 4.40 3.38
N LYS A 141 -11.04 3.84 3.17
CA LYS A 141 -12.34 4.38 3.62
C LYS A 141 -12.70 3.96 5.03
N VAL A 142 -12.24 2.79 5.46
CA VAL A 142 -12.52 2.22 6.80
C VAL A 142 -11.31 2.25 7.74
N HIS A 143 -10.18 2.82 7.31
CA HIS A 143 -8.98 2.90 8.14
C HIS A 143 -9.26 3.69 9.43
N PRO A 144 -8.86 3.19 10.62
CA PRO A 144 -9.18 3.82 11.91
C PRO A 144 -8.59 5.24 12.08
N ASP A 145 -7.49 5.54 11.37
CA ASP A 145 -6.91 6.88 11.33
C ASP A 145 -7.77 7.91 10.58
N LYS A 146 -8.42 7.49 9.48
CA LYS A 146 -9.21 8.37 8.60
C LYS A 146 -10.68 8.38 8.95
N ASN A 147 -11.22 7.25 9.38
CA ASN A 147 -12.61 7.06 9.70
C ASN A 147 -12.74 6.59 11.15
N LYS A 148 -13.16 7.51 12.01
CA LYS A 148 -13.37 7.29 13.44
C LYS A 148 -14.84 7.00 13.78
N ALA A 149 -15.63 6.57 12.79
CA ALA A 149 -17.01 6.14 12.99
C ALA A 149 -17.08 4.91 13.90
N PRO A 150 -18.16 4.75 14.69
CA PRO A 150 -18.34 3.58 15.53
C PRO A 150 -18.40 2.29 14.68
N GLY A 151 -17.52 1.34 14.98
CA GLY A 151 -17.40 0.07 14.26
C GLY A 151 -16.53 0.09 13.01
N ALA A 152 -15.79 1.18 12.74
CA ALA A 152 -14.82 1.23 11.64
C ALA A 152 -13.74 0.15 11.76
N GLU A 153 -13.27 -0.12 12.99
CA GLU A 153 -12.30 -1.18 13.28
C GLU A 153 -12.84 -2.57 12.91
N GLU A 154 -14.07 -2.89 13.29
CA GLU A 154 -14.71 -4.17 12.92
C GLU A 154 -14.89 -4.31 11.41
N ALA A 155 -15.29 -3.23 10.72
CA ALA A 155 -15.40 -3.21 9.27
C ALA A 155 -14.04 -3.40 8.58
N PHE A 156 -12.97 -2.80 9.13
CA PHE A 156 -11.61 -2.97 8.64
C PHE A 156 -11.11 -4.41 8.82
N LYS A 157 -11.41 -5.03 9.96
CA LYS A 157 -11.12 -6.46 10.22
C LYS A 157 -11.85 -7.35 9.20
N ALA A 158 -13.14 -7.10 8.94
CA ALA A 158 -13.91 -7.85 7.95
C ALA A 158 -13.34 -7.71 6.53
N VAL A 159 -12.95 -6.50 6.10
CA VAL A 159 -12.31 -6.24 4.80
C VAL A 159 -10.96 -6.94 4.67
N SER A 160 -10.17 -6.97 5.75
CA SER A 160 -8.85 -7.62 5.77
C SER A 160 -8.98 -9.14 5.70
N LYS A 161 -9.93 -9.72 6.43
CA LYS A 161 -10.26 -11.15 6.35
C LYS A 161 -10.72 -11.56 4.95
N ALA A 162 -11.61 -10.77 4.35
CA ALA A 162 -12.08 -11.00 2.99
C ALA A 162 -10.92 -10.99 1.97
N PHE A 163 -9.98 -10.06 2.11
CA PHE A 163 -8.80 -10.01 1.25
C PHE A 163 -7.90 -11.23 1.45
N GLN A 164 -7.63 -11.65 2.70
CA GLN A 164 -6.79 -12.83 2.96
C GLN A 164 -7.38 -14.09 2.30
N CYS A 165 -8.68 -14.32 2.42
CA CYS A 165 -9.34 -15.47 1.81
C CYS A 165 -9.40 -15.41 0.27
N LEU A 166 -9.51 -14.22 -0.33
CA LEU A 166 -9.70 -14.06 -1.78
C LEU A 166 -8.41 -13.71 -2.56
N SER A 167 -7.32 -13.37 -1.86
CA SER A 167 -6.04 -12.97 -2.47
C SER A 167 -5.23 -14.15 -3.00
N ASP A 168 -5.38 -15.32 -2.39
CA ASP A 168 -4.70 -16.55 -2.75
C ASP A 168 -5.66 -17.55 -3.40
N GLU A 169 -5.19 -18.25 -4.44
CA GLU A 169 -6.02 -19.11 -5.27
C GLU A 169 -6.45 -20.39 -4.52
N GLU A 170 -5.59 -20.92 -3.66
CA GLU A 170 -5.89 -22.09 -2.82
C GLU A 170 -6.92 -21.74 -1.74
N SER A 171 -6.71 -20.62 -1.06
CA SER A 171 -7.63 -20.08 -0.06
C SER A 171 -9.00 -19.74 -0.64
N ARG A 172 -9.03 -19.19 -1.86
CA ARG A 172 -10.26 -18.87 -2.59
C ARG A 172 -11.03 -20.12 -3.01
N LYS A 173 -10.31 -21.17 -3.46
CA LYS A 173 -10.92 -22.48 -3.77
C LYS A 173 -11.51 -23.12 -2.51
N LYS A 174 -10.82 -23.06 -1.38
CA LYS A 174 -11.31 -23.57 -0.08
C LYS A 174 -12.59 -22.85 0.35
N TYR A 175 -12.64 -21.52 0.21
CA TYR A 175 -13.86 -20.75 0.47
C TYR A 175 -15.01 -21.10 -0.49
N GLY A 176 -14.71 -21.33 -1.78
CA GLY A 176 -15.70 -21.75 -2.78
C GLY A 176 -16.27 -23.16 -2.53
N LEU A 177 -15.50 -24.05 -1.90
CA LEU A 177 -15.90 -25.41 -1.56
C LEU A 177 -16.64 -25.52 -0.21
N SER A 178 -16.27 -24.70 0.78
CA SER A 178 -16.91 -24.71 2.12
C SER A 178 -18.31 -24.12 2.17
N GLY A 179 -18.78 -23.47 1.09
CA GLY A 179 -20.10 -22.84 1.06
C GLY A 179 -20.17 -21.60 1.97
N GLU A 180 -21.16 -20.75 1.70
CA GLU A 180 -21.32 -19.39 2.23
C GLU A 180 -21.62 -19.31 3.75
N ASP A 181 -21.46 -20.40 4.50
CA ASP A 181 -21.90 -20.58 5.89
C ASP A 181 -20.77 -20.87 6.89
N GLU A 182 -19.56 -20.34 6.66
CA GLU A 182 -18.61 -20.16 7.77
C GLU A 182 -19.07 -18.97 8.62
N SER A 183 -20.03 -19.28 9.49
CA SER A 183 -20.45 -18.44 10.60
C SER A 183 -19.23 -17.95 11.35
N VAL A 184 -19.21 -16.64 11.60
CA VAL A 184 -18.36 -15.95 12.56
C VAL A 184 -18.29 -16.77 13.86
N PHE A 185 -17.26 -17.60 14.02
CA PHE A 185 -17.03 -18.32 15.26
C PHE A 185 -16.30 -17.41 16.23
N GLU A 186 -17.09 -16.57 16.89
CA GLU A 186 -16.70 -15.91 18.12
C GLU A 186 -17.04 -16.87 19.28
N GLY A 187 -16.00 -17.43 19.92
CA GLY A 187 -16.03 -17.93 21.29
C GLY A 187 -16.83 -19.22 21.60
N ARG A 188 -16.10 -20.35 21.71
CA ARG A 188 -16.46 -21.38 22.69
C ARG A 188 -15.22 -21.88 23.43
N ALA A 189 -14.95 -21.22 24.56
CA ALA A 189 -14.13 -21.77 25.62
C ALA A 189 -14.82 -23.02 26.20
N THR A 190 -14.32 -24.21 25.88
CA THR A 190 -14.57 -25.42 26.68
C THR A 190 -13.25 -26.12 26.96
N ARG A 191 -12.93 -26.13 28.26
CA ARG A 191 -11.85 -26.85 28.92
C ARG A 191 -11.80 -28.31 28.46
N THR A 192 -10.71 -28.76 27.86
CA THR A 192 -10.23 -30.15 28.05
C THR A 192 -8.71 -30.18 27.94
N ARG A 193 -8.11 -30.66 29.01
CA ARG A 193 -6.67 -30.84 29.23
C ARG A 193 -6.26 -32.13 28.51
N GLY A 194 -5.33 -32.04 27.57
CA GLY A 194 -4.82 -33.22 26.85
C GLY A 194 -3.59 -32.89 26.01
N HIS A 195 -2.41 -33.09 26.58
CA HIS A 195 -1.15 -33.15 25.84
C HIS A 195 -1.18 -34.33 24.87
N HIS A 196 -1.23 -34.08 23.55
CA HIS A 196 -0.76 -35.02 22.53
C HIS A 196 -0.05 -34.25 21.42
N HIS A 197 1.23 -34.57 21.24
CA HIS A 197 2.08 -34.07 20.16
C HIS A 197 1.60 -34.61 18.80
N HIS A 198 1.19 -33.72 17.90
CA HIS A 198 1.06 -34.00 16.47
C HIS A 198 1.81 -32.94 15.64
N PRO A 199 2.76 -33.33 14.78
CA PRO A 199 3.69 -32.40 14.15
C PRO A 199 3.23 -32.03 12.73
N HIS A 200 2.11 -31.31 12.54
CA HIS A 200 1.85 -30.65 11.24
C HIS A 200 0.68 -29.63 11.20
N SER A 201 0.49 -28.78 12.21
CA SER A 201 -0.46 -27.64 12.10
C SER A 201 0.27 -26.31 12.30
N PHE A 202 0.55 -25.62 11.21
CA PHE A 202 1.21 -24.30 11.19
C PHE A 202 0.19 -23.15 10.97
N TYR A 203 -1.11 -23.39 11.16
CA TYR A 203 -2.17 -22.44 10.78
C TYR A 203 -3.24 -22.22 11.86
N GLU A 204 -2.90 -22.32 13.15
CA GLU A 204 -3.84 -22.02 14.23
C GLU A 204 -3.15 -21.29 15.38
N GLY A 205 -2.63 -20.12 15.04
CA GLY A 205 -2.24 -19.09 16.01
C GLY A 205 -2.58 -17.76 15.36
N ASP A 206 -3.49 -17.00 15.98
CA ASP A 206 -4.03 -15.74 15.49
C ASP A 206 -2.93 -14.81 14.98
N VAL A 207 -2.77 -14.74 13.66
CA VAL A 207 -1.91 -13.74 13.03
C VAL A 207 -2.69 -12.44 13.05
N ASP A 208 -2.27 -11.51 13.92
CA ASP A 208 -2.82 -10.17 14.00
C ASP A 208 -2.76 -9.50 12.61
N ALA A 209 -3.94 -9.20 12.04
CA ALA A 209 -4.05 -8.58 10.72
C ALA A 209 -3.36 -7.19 10.69
N GLU A 210 -3.22 -6.56 11.85
CA GLU A 210 -2.50 -5.30 12.02
C GLU A 210 -0.97 -5.51 11.94
N GLU A 211 -0.46 -6.69 12.30
CA GLU A 211 0.93 -7.11 12.13
C GLU A 211 1.26 -7.42 10.67
N ILE A 212 0.38 -8.14 9.97
CA ILE A 212 0.52 -8.38 8.53
C ILE A 212 0.52 -7.04 7.76
N PHE A 213 -0.36 -6.10 8.15
CA PHE A 213 -0.43 -4.78 7.52
C PHE A 213 0.81 -3.92 7.80
N ARG A 214 1.35 -3.92 9.02
CA ARG A 214 2.61 -3.23 9.35
C ARG A 214 3.79 -3.79 8.53
N ASN A 215 3.89 -5.11 8.41
CA ASN A 215 4.94 -5.78 7.64
C ASN A 215 4.79 -5.57 6.12
N PHE A 216 3.58 -5.33 5.62
CA PHE A 216 3.32 -5.14 4.19
C PHE A 216 3.29 -3.67 3.72
N PHE A 217 2.83 -2.72 4.55
CA PHE A 217 2.58 -1.33 4.15
C PHE A 217 3.62 -0.31 4.67
N PHE A 218 4.32 -0.57 5.77
CA PHE A 218 5.21 0.44 6.41
C PHE A 218 6.72 0.19 6.22
N GLY A 219 7.11 -0.70 5.31
CA GLY A 219 8.47 -0.74 4.75
C GLY A 219 9.51 -1.45 5.61
N GLY A 220 9.73 -2.73 5.32
CA GLY A 220 10.84 -3.53 5.86
C GLY A 220 11.13 -4.71 4.95
N MET A 221 11.72 -4.43 3.78
CA MET A 221 12.24 -5.45 2.88
C MET A 221 13.36 -6.22 3.61
N ALA A 222 13.16 -7.50 3.92
CA ALA A 222 14.24 -8.46 4.07
C ALA A 222 13.79 -9.86 3.61
N PRO A 223 14.70 -10.62 2.98
CA PRO A 223 14.37 -11.74 2.12
C PRO A 223 14.07 -13.01 2.92
N ALA A 224 13.65 -14.02 2.17
CA ALA A 224 13.36 -15.36 2.64
C ALA A 224 14.31 -15.91 3.72
N THR A 225 13.69 -16.73 4.58
CA THR A 225 14.26 -17.74 5.48
C THR A 225 14.57 -17.31 6.92
N THR A 226 14.10 -18.19 7.83
CA THR A 226 14.37 -18.34 9.26
C THR A 226 13.45 -17.59 10.24
N ASN A 227 12.55 -18.39 10.83
CA ASN A 227 11.97 -18.20 12.15
C ASN A 227 13.02 -17.73 13.17
N PHE A 228 12.77 -16.62 13.86
CA PHE A 228 13.20 -16.44 15.24
C PHE A 228 12.18 -15.60 16.02
N GLY A 229 11.93 -16.00 17.27
CA GLY A 229 10.80 -15.58 18.10
C GLY A 229 10.68 -14.08 18.36
N GLY A 230 9.43 -13.68 18.60
CA GLY A 230 9.00 -12.28 18.74
C GLY A 230 9.65 -11.51 19.88
N PHE A 231 9.97 -10.25 19.59
CA PHE A 231 10.23 -9.21 20.57
C PHE A 231 8.97 -8.34 20.67
N SER A 232 8.19 -8.53 21.73
CA SER A 232 7.06 -7.68 22.06
C SER A 232 7.54 -6.47 22.87
N PHE A 233 7.56 -5.29 22.26
CA PHE A 233 7.81 -4.00 22.93
C PHE A 233 6.47 -3.46 23.46
N GLY A 234 6.03 -3.98 24.62
CA GLY A 234 4.85 -3.50 25.33
C GLY A 234 5.24 -2.68 26.56
N HIS A 235 5.02 -1.36 26.51
CA HIS A 235 4.95 -0.53 27.71
C HIS A 235 3.65 -0.88 28.45
N GLY A 236 3.75 -1.57 29.59
CA GLY A 236 2.60 -1.98 30.39
C GLY A 236 2.96 -2.16 31.85
N VAL A 237 2.59 -1.18 32.66
CA VAL A 237 2.69 -1.15 34.12
C VAL A 237 1.88 -2.31 34.71
N GLY A 238 2.55 -3.19 35.47
CA GLY A 238 1.91 -4.33 36.13
C GLY A 238 2.77 -4.86 37.27
N ALA A 239 2.54 -4.35 38.47
CA ALA A 239 3.12 -4.85 39.70
C ALA A 239 2.64 -6.29 39.99
N ARG A 240 3.58 -7.18 40.36
CA ARG A 240 3.59 -7.90 41.65
C ARG A 240 4.68 -8.98 41.74
N GLN A 241 5.48 -8.83 42.80
CA GLN A 241 5.94 -9.85 43.77
C GLN A 241 6.93 -10.93 43.32
N GLY A 242 8.14 -10.89 43.90
CA GLY A 242 8.89 -12.13 44.20
C GLY A 242 10.42 -12.01 44.32
N GLY A 243 10.92 -11.56 45.47
CA GLY A 243 12.06 -12.15 46.19
C GLY A 243 13.50 -11.95 45.67
N GLY A 244 14.39 -11.49 46.57
CA GLY A 244 15.83 -11.77 46.50
C GLY A 244 16.75 -10.56 46.65
N GLU A 245 17.24 -10.37 47.87
CA GLU A 245 18.25 -9.39 48.27
C GLU A 245 19.63 -9.56 47.59
N HIS A 246 20.29 -8.41 47.41
CA HIS A 246 21.73 -8.11 47.47
C HIS A 246 22.78 -9.12 46.96
N GLY A 247 23.59 -8.67 46.00
CA GLY A 247 24.96 -9.18 45.87
C GLY A 247 25.71 -8.77 44.60
N SER A 248 26.59 -7.78 44.74
CA SER A 248 27.89 -7.67 44.05
C SER A 248 27.91 -7.46 42.52
N GLY A 249 28.31 -6.25 42.10
CA GLY A 249 29.42 -6.01 41.16
C GLY A 249 29.51 -6.77 39.83
N GLY A 250 28.45 -7.43 39.36
CA GLY A 250 28.43 -8.19 38.12
C GLY A 250 27.70 -7.41 37.04
N PHE A 251 28.32 -7.26 35.87
CA PHE A 251 27.68 -6.72 34.68
C PHE A 251 26.27 -7.31 34.53
N ASN A 252 25.25 -6.45 34.49
CA ASN A 252 23.86 -6.85 34.33
C ASN A 252 23.68 -7.55 32.97
N VAL A 253 23.82 -8.88 32.92
CA VAL A 253 23.71 -9.67 31.68
C VAL A 253 22.35 -9.42 31.00
N ARG A 254 21.30 -9.16 31.77
CA ARG A 254 19.99 -8.72 31.24
C ARG A 254 20.04 -7.36 30.54
N ALA A 255 20.79 -6.39 31.08
CA ALA A 255 20.99 -5.09 30.43
C ALA A 255 21.86 -5.22 29.16
N LEU A 256 22.84 -6.12 29.16
CA LEU A 256 23.65 -6.42 27.97
C LEU A 256 22.80 -7.04 26.85
N ILE A 257 21.92 -8.00 27.19
CA ILE A 257 20.97 -8.61 26.23
C ILE A 257 20.00 -7.56 25.69
N GLN A 258 19.57 -6.61 26.52
CA GLN A 258 18.68 -5.51 26.10
C GLN A 258 19.38 -4.47 25.20
N LEU A 259 20.69 -4.28 25.36
CA LEU A 259 21.49 -3.40 24.51
C LEU A 259 22.03 -4.08 23.25
N LEU A 260 22.02 -5.41 23.18
CA LEU A 260 22.54 -6.19 22.06
C LEU A 260 21.91 -5.79 20.71
N PRO A 261 20.59 -5.59 20.56
CA PRO A 261 20.00 -5.15 19.29
C PRO A 261 20.48 -3.75 18.87
N VAL A 262 20.63 -2.83 19.83
CA VAL A 262 21.10 -1.46 19.57
C VAL A 262 22.58 -1.48 19.18
N LEU A 263 23.38 -2.27 19.88
CA LEU A 263 24.80 -2.45 19.60
C LEU A 263 25.00 -3.18 18.25
N LEU A 264 24.15 -4.13 17.91
CA LEU A 264 24.16 -4.81 16.62
C LEU A 264 23.79 -3.86 15.48
N VAL A 265 22.76 -3.03 15.63
CA VAL A 265 22.43 -1.99 14.64
C VAL A 265 23.56 -0.97 14.50
N LEU A 266 24.18 -0.56 15.61
CA LEU A 266 25.33 0.34 15.61
C LEU A 266 26.52 -0.31 14.89
N LEU A 267 26.84 -1.58 15.16
CA LEU A 267 27.88 -2.32 14.46
C LEU A 267 27.57 -2.51 12.97
N LEU A 268 26.32 -2.79 12.60
CA LEU A 268 25.91 -2.92 11.20
C LEU A 268 26.04 -1.59 10.44
N ASN A 269 25.93 -0.44 11.12
CA ASN A 269 26.17 0.88 10.52
C ASN A 269 27.67 1.10 10.22
N PHE A 270 28.56 0.55 11.05
CA PHE A 270 30.01 0.60 10.85
C PHE A 270 30.55 -0.48 9.90
N LEU A 271 29.73 -1.42 9.43
CA LEU A 271 30.17 -2.35 8.39
C LEU A 271 30.29 -1.57 7.07
N PRO A 272 31.50 -1.48 6.49
CA PRO A 272 31.66 -0.83 5.19
C PRO A 272 30.80 -1.59 4.19
N SER A 273 29.79 -0.90 3.64
CA SER A 273 29.03 -1.41 2.49
C SER A 273 30.04 -1.82 1.44
N SER A 274 30.05 -3.11 1.09
CA SER A 274 30.93 -3.66 0.06
C SER A 274 30.49 -3.13 -1.30
N GLN A 275 30.83 -1.88 -1.57
CA GLN A 275 30.53 -1.26 -2.84
C GLN A 275 31.23 -2.05 -3.95
N PRO A 276 30.53 -2.38 -5.06
CA PRO A 276 31.11 -3.21 -6.11
C PRO A 276 32.31 -2.52 -6.77
N VAL A 277 33.21 -3.30 -7.37
CA VAL A 277 34.41 -2.77 -8.06
C VAL A 277 34.03 -2.06 -9.37
N TYR A 278 32.95 -2.51 -10.02
CA TYR A 278 32.45 -1.96 -11.28
C TYR A 278 30.94 -1.69 -11.25
N SER A 279 30.45 -1.02 -12.29
CA SER A 279 29.03 -0.82 -12.63
C SER A 279 28.82 -0.98 -14.13
N LEU A 280 27.69 -1.54 -14.58
CA LEU A 280 27.33 -1.62 -16.00
C LEU A 280 26.86 -0.28 -16.60
N SER A 281 26.50 0.67 -15.74
CA SER A 281 26.05 2.00 -16.15
C SER A 281 26.91 3.09 -15.52
N ARG A 282 27.13 4.17 -16.28
CA ARG A 282 27.87 5.32 -15.80
C ARG A 282 27.12 5.96 -14.64
N SER A 283 27.76 6.05 -13.49
CA SER A 283 27.19 6.64 -12.28
C SER A 283 28.32 7.10 -11.39
N TYR A 284 28.19 8.19 -10.62
CA TYR A 284 29.23 8.53 -9.64
C TYR A 284 29.22 7.48 -8.51
N PRO A 285 30.35 6.83 -8.15
CA PRO A 285 31.75 7.13 -8.50
C PRO A 285 32.36 6.39 -9.71
N TYR A 286 31.61 5.54 -10.42
CA TYR A 286 32.02 4.76 -11.60
C TYR A 286 31.98 5.56 -12.91
N GLU A 287 33.08 6.26 -13.20
CA GLU A 287 33.18 7.14 -14.38
C GLU A 287 34.03 6.56 -15.52
N HIS A 288 35.01 5.71 -15.21
CA HIS A 288 35.99 5.23 -16.18
C HIS A 288 35.48 4.04 -16.96
N LEU A 289 35.35 4.20 -18.29
CA LEU A 289 34.83 3.18 -19.20
C LEU A 289 35.91 2.15 -19.56
N PHE A 290 35.55 0.88 -19.45
CA PHE A 290 36.31 -0.27 -19.90
C PHE A 290 35.41 -1.18 -20.75
N ILE A 291 36.04 -2.00 -21.60
CA ILE A 291 35.35 -2.89 -22.53
C ILE A 291 35.88 -4.30 -22.30
N THR A 292 34.99 -5.28 -22.14
CA THR A 292 35.37 -6.70 -22.04
C THR A 292 35.77 -7.27 -23.40
N PRO A 293 36.44 -8.44 -23.45
CA PRO A 293 36.73 -9.12 -24.72
C PRO A 293 35.48 -9.38 -25.58
N GLN A 294 34.32 -9.59 -24.96
CA GLN A 294 33.03 -9.76 -25.64
C GLN A 294 32.35 -8.44 -26.03
N GLY A 295 33.01 -7.29 -25.86
CA GLY A 295 32.49 -5.98 -26.25
C GLY A 295 31.47 -5.39 -25.28
N VAL A 296 31.46 -5.83 -24.01
CA VAL A 296 30.56 -5.28 -22.99
C VAL A 296 31.21 -4.08 -22.32
N ASN A 297 30.50 -2.96 -22.31
CA ASN A 297 30.94 -1.74 -21.62
C ASN A 297 30.66 -1.83 -20.12
N TYR A 298 31.65 -1.50 -19.30
CA TYR A 298 31.49 -1.35 -17.86
C TYR A 298 32.33 -0.20 -17.31
N TYR A 299 31.97 0.27 -16.13
CA TYR A 299 32.52 1.46 -15.51
C TYR A 299 33.16 1.16 -14.18
N VAL A 300 34.33 1.75 -13.92
CA VAL A 300 35.11 1.54 -12.69
C VAL A 300 35.33 2.88 -11.97
N LYS A 301 35.54 2.83 -10.66
CA LYS A 301 35.71 4.01 -9.80
C LYS A 301 37.02 4.77 -10.01
N SER A 302 38.09 4.05 -10.30
CA SER A 302 39.45 4.58 -10.36
C SER A 302 40.01 4.45 -11.77
N SER A 303 40.77 5.45 -12.19
CA SER A 303 41.55 5.41 -13.43
C SER A 303 42.72 4.43 -13.35
N LYS A 304 43.14 4.06 -12.14
CA LYS A 304 44.24 3.12 -11.88
C LYS A 304 43.83 1.66 -11.95
N PHE A 305 42.64 1.37 -12.48
CA PHE A 305 42.12 0.02 -12.56
C PHE A 305 43.04 -0.94 -13.31
N ASP A 306 43.78 -0.46 -14.32
CA ASP A 306 44.76 -1.28 -15.05
C ASP A 306 46.05 -1.53 -14.25
N GLU A 307 46.37 -0.68 -13.26
CA GLU A 307 47.47 -0.91 -12.30
C GLU A 307 47.04 -1.95 -11.26
N ASP A 308 45.80 -1.83 -10.75
CA ASP A 308 45.24 -2.75 -9.74
C ASP A 308 44.92 -4.13 -10.33
N TYR A 309 44.51 -4.18 -11.61
CA TYR A 309 44.07 -5.38 -12.32
C TYR A 309 44.68 -5.42 -13.72
N PRO A 310 45.93 -5.91 -13.85
CA PRO A 310 46.63 -5.92 -15.12
C PRO A 310 45.94 -6.83 -16.16
N ILE A 311 46.18 -6.52 -17.43
CA ILE A 311 45.66 -7.30 -18.56
C ILE A 311 46.17 -8.75 -18.44
N ASN A 312 45.26 -9.72 -18.57
CA ASN A 312 45.48 -11.16 -18.37
C ASN A 312 45.65 -11.63 -16.92
N SER A 313 45.39 -10.79 -15.91
CA SER A 313 45.33 -11.28 -14.53
C SER A 313 44.09 -12.15 -14.31
N PRO A 314 44.17 -13.20 -13.46
CA PRO A 314 43.00 -14.01 -13.14
C PRO A 314 41.91 -13.19 -12.44
N GLU A 315 42.29 -12.17 -11.66
CA GLU A 315 41.36 -11.25 -11.01
C GLU A 315 40.61 -10.41 -12.04
N ARG A 316 41.30 -9.84 -13.04
CA ARG A 316 40.69 -9.08 -14.14
C ARG A 316 39.72 -9.94 -14.93
N THR A 317 40.14 -11.15 -15.28
CA THR A 317 39.30 -12.14 -15.98
C THR A 317 38.04 -12.46 -15.15
N SER A 318 38.18 -12.64 -13.84
CA SER A 318 37.04 -12.93 -12.96
C SER A 318 36.02 -11.77 -12.90
N ILE A 319 36.50 -10.53 -13.00
CA ILE A 319 35.66 -9.33 -13.05
C ILE A 319 34.94 -9.27 -14.41
N GLU A 320 35.66 -9.44 -15.52
CA GLU A 320 35.10 -9.41 -16.87
C GLU A 320 34.04 -10.50 -17.08
N VAL A 321 34.31 -11.73 -16.65
CA VAL A 321 33.34 -12.84 -16.70
C VAL A 321 32.09 -12.51 -15.87
N ARG A 322 32.24 -11.79 -14.75
CA ARG A 322 31.10 -11.37 -13.92
C ARG A 322 30.29 -10.26 -14.60
N VAL A 323 30.97 -9.27 -15.18
CA VAL A 323 30.38 -8.21 -15.99
C VAL A 323 29.54 -8.81 -17.12
N GLU A 324 30.12 -9.75 -17.88
CA GLU A 324 29.46 -10.43 -19.00
C GLU A 324 28.23 -11.22 -18.56
N ARG A 325 28.34 -11.94 -17.43
CA ARG A 325 27.21 -12.70 -16.87
C ARG A 325 26.06 -11.80 -16.42
N GLU A 326 26.37 -10.69 -15.75
CA GLU A 326 25.34 -9.72 -15.33
C GLU A 326 24.69 -9.03 -16.52
N TYR A 327 25.50 -8.61 -17.50
CA TYR A 327 25.00 -8.03 -18.74
C TYR A 327 24.07 -8.99 -19.50
N PHE A 328 24.47 -10.27 -19.62
CA PHE A 328 23.64 -11.31 -20.20
C PHE A 328 22.32 -11.51 -19.45
N SER A 329 22.37 -11.52 -18.12
CA SER A 329 21.17 -11.64 -17.28
C SER A 329 20.19 -10.49 -17.54
N ILE A 330 20.69 -9.26 -17.61
CA ILE A 330 19.89 -8.06 -17.90
C ILE A 330 19.28 -8.13 -19.31
N LEU A 331 20.08 -8.48 -20.32
CA LEU A 331 19.58 -8.64 -21.69
C LEU A 331 18.47 -9.70 -21.75
N ARG A 332 18.63 -10.83 -21.06
CA ARG A 332 17.64 -11.90 -21.00
C ARG A 332 16.34 -11.46 -20.33
N GLN A 333 16.43 -10.74 -19.20
CA GLN A 333 15.26 -10.21 -18.50
C GLN A 333 14.53 -9.17 -19.36
N ASN A 334 15.26 -8.23 -19.96
CA ASN A 334 14.69 -7.21 -20.83
C ASN A 334 14.05 -7.80 -22.08
N CYS A 335 14.71 -8.79 -22.71
CA CYS A 335 14.13 -9.51 -23.85
C CYS A 335 12.82 -10.22 -23.46
N ARG A 336 12.74 -10.83 -22.27
CA ARG A 336 11.49 -11.45 -21.78
C ARG A 336 10.38 -10.40 -21.63
N LEU A 337 10.69 -9.22 -21.12
CA LEU A 337 9.73 -8.11 -21.00
C LEU A 337 9.30 -7.54 -22.36
N GLU A 338 10.21 -7.46 -23.33
CA GLU A 338 9.89 -7.09 -24.71
C GLU A 338 8.97 -8.11 -25.38
N MET A 339 9.27 -9.40 -25.24
CA MET A 339 8.44 -10.48 -25.77
C MET A 339 7.02 -10.44 -25.19
N GLN A 340 6.90 -10.18 -23.88
CA GLN A 340 5.59 -9.96 -23.27
C GLN A 340 4.89 -8.76 -23.94
N ARG A 341 5.53 -7.58 -23.98
CA ARG A 341 4.94 -6.38 -24.60
C ARG A 341 4.51 -6.56 -26.06
N ARG A 342 5.25 -7.37 -26.83
CA ARG A 342 4.90 -7.74 -28.21
C ARG A 342 3.63 -8.59 -28.29
N GLN A 343 3.42 -9.52 -27.36
CA GLN A 343 2.18 -10.32 -27.29
C GLN A 343 0.95 -9.44 -27.02
N TRP A 344 1.12 -8.36 -26.25
CA TRP A 344 0.06 -7.39 -25.95
C TRP A 344 -0.14 -6.34 -27.06
N GLY A 345 0.60 -6.40 -28.17
CA GLY A 345 0.44 -5.53 -29.34
C GLY A 345 0.95 -4.08 -29.16
N TYR A 346 1.69 -3.79 -28.09
CA TYR A 346 2.14 -2.41 -27.79
C TYR A 346 3.39 -1.98 -28.57
N ILE A 347 4.29 -2.91 -28.93
CA ILE A 347 5.59 -2.61 -29.56
C ILE A 347 5.99 -3.77 -30.50
N HIS A 348 6.52 -3.46 -31.69
CA HIS A 348 7.02 -4.46 -32.65
C HIS A 348 8.55 -4.68 -32.59
N GLU A 349 9.29 -3.67 -32.15
CA GLU A 349 10.75 -3.72 -32.07
C GLU A 349 11.21 -4.44 -30.80
N THR A 350 12.26 -5.27 -30.95
CA THR A 350 12.82 -6.09 -29.85
C THR A 350 14.33 -5.91 -29.75
N PRO A 351 14.82 -4.68 -29.49
CA PRO A 351 16.24 -4.36 -29.51
C PRO A 351 17.04 -5.18 -28.47
N TYR A 352 16.51 -5.43 -27.27
CA TYR A 352 17.22 -6.24 -26.27
C TYR A 352 17.28 -7.72 -26.65
N CYS A 353 16.24 -8.27 -27.28
CA CYS A 353 16.29 -9.62 -27.82
C CYS A 353 17.31 -9.76 -28.97
N ASP A 354 17.43 -8.76 -29.84
CA ASP A 354 18.39 -8.81 -30.94
C ASP A 354 19.83 -8.64 -30.42
N MET A 355 20.05 -7.78 -29.42
CA MET A 355 21.33 -7.70 -28.71
C MET A 355 21.70 -9.02 -28.01
N LEU A 356 20.73 -9.70 -27.38
CA LEU A 356 20.94 -11.01 -26.76
C LEU A 356 21.34 -12.08 -27.79
N ARG A 357 20.72 -12.08 -28.97
CA ARG A 357 21.11 -13.00 -30.06
C ARG A 357 22.53 -12.72 -30.55
N LYS A 358 22.89 -11.44 -30.74
CA LYS A 358 24.25 -11.05 -31.13
C LYS A 358 25.27 -11.49 -30.09
N PHE A 359 24.98 -11.29 -28.82
CA PHE A 359 25.85 -11.71 -27.73
C PHE A 359 26.05 -13.24 -27.69
N ASN A 360 24.97 -14.01 -27.90
CA ASN A 360 25.05 -15.47 -28.00
C ASN A 360 25.73 -15.99 -29.27
N SER A 361 25.83 -15.19 -30.34
CA SER A 361 26.53 -15.60 -31.57
C SER A 361 28.05 -15.37 -31.51
N VAL A 362 28.52 -14.61 -30.51
CA VAL A 362 29.93 -14.31 -30.28
C VAL A 362 30.57 -15.33 -29.31
N ASN A 363 29.76 -16.03 -28.53
CA ASN A 363 30.12 -17.21 -27.72
C ASN A 363 29.83 -18.50 -28.47
#